data_AF-A0A914DUI8-F1
#
_entry.id   AF-A0A914DUI8-F1
#
_cell.length_a   1.000
_cell.length_b   1.000
_cell.length_c   1.000
_cell.angle_alpha   90.00
_cell.angle_beta   90.00
_cell.angle_gamma   90.00
#
_symmetry.space_group_name_H-M   'P 1'
#
loop_
_entity.id
_entity.type
_entity.pdbx_description
1 polymer ?
#
loop_
_entity_poly.entity_id
_entity_poly.type
_entity_poly.pdbx_seq_one_letter_code
_entity_poly.pdbx_strand_id
1 'polypeptide(L)' 'MKIILLCFASACLFELAYSACTYSKLSQVDRDSITNYHNNYRSMLAKGQSATPNGFTPPSKNMYTIVS' A
#
# COMPACT_ATOMS: atom_id res chain seq x y z
N MET A 1 7.13 4.91 -49.65
CA MET A 1 6.40 5.59 -48.56
C MET A 1 5.04 4.94 -48.39
N LYS A 2 4.78 4.32 -47.24
CA LYS A 2 3.47 3.83 -46.81
C LYS A 2 3.36 4.04 -45.30
N ILE A 3 2.19 4.49 -44.91
CA ILE A 3 1.83 5.18 -43.68
C ILE A 3 1.74 4.22 -42.49
N ILE A 4 2.23 4.73 -41.36
CA ILE A 4 2.03 4.38 -39.95
C ILE A 4 0.75 3.56 -39.68
N LEU A 5 0.89 2.38 -39.05
CA LEU A 5 -0.17 1.79 -38.21
C LEU A 5 0.43 0.87 -37.12
N LEU A 6 0.53 1.43 -35.92
CA LEU A 6 0.21 0.84 -34.61
C LEU A 6 0.66 -0.61 -34.32
N CYS A 7 1.74 -0.73 -33.56
CA CYS A 7 1.77 -1.51 -32.31
C CYS A 7 3.13 -1.29 -31.63
N PHE A 8 3.28 -0.18 -30.91
CA PHE A 8 4.21 -0.20 -29.79
C PHE A 8 3.62 -1.22 -28.82
N ALA A 9 4.19 -2.43 -28.77
CA ALA A 9 3.91 -3.46 -27.77
C ALA A 9 4.40 -3.01 -26.38
N SER A 10 3.90 -1.84 -25.99
CA SER A 10 4.11 -1.16 -24.73
C SER A 10 3.36 -1.93 -23.66
N ALA A 11 4.11 -2.65 -22.84
CA ALA A 11 3.92 -2.69 -21.39
C ALA A 11 2.49 -2.93 -20.85
N CYS A 12 1.73 -3.87 -21.42
CA CYS A 12 0.39 -4.19 -20.90
C CYS A 12 0.25 -5.68 -20.53
N LEU A 13 1.19 -6.18 -19.73
CA LEU A 13 1.08 -7.50 -19.06
C LEU A 13 1.45 -7.46 -17.57
N PHE A 14 1.58 -6.28 -16.97
CA PHE A 14 1.66 -6.14 -15.51
C PHE A 14 0.40 -5.41 -15.04
N GLU A 15 0.00 -5.64 -13.78
CA GLU A 15 -1.20 -5.09 -13.12
C GLU A 15 -2.49 -5.95 -13.19
N LEU A 16 -2.42 -7.25 -12.88
CA LEU A 16 -3.59 -8.02 -12.43
C LEU A 16 -3.39 -8.61 -11.02
N ALA A 17 -2.89 -7.77 -10.12
CA ALA A 17 -3.08 -7.92 -8.68
C ALA A 17 -3.57 -6.59 -8.08
N TYR A 18 -4.43 -5.87 -8.80
CA TYR A 18 -5.15 -4.70 -8.28
C TYR A 18 -6.30 -5.22 -7.42
N SER A 19 -6.32 -4.86 -6.13
CA SER A 19 -7.12 -5.54 -5.12
C SER A 19 -8.61 -5.60 -5.48
N ALA A 20 -9.17 -6.81 -5.40
CA ALA A 20 -10.47 -7.18 -5.95
C ALA A 20 -11.65 -6.65 -5.10
N CYS A 21 -11.57 -5.43 -4.60
CA CYS A 21 -12.67 -4.79 -3.88
C CYS A 21 -13.72 -4.26 -4.87
N THR A 22 -14.48 -5.17 -5.48
CA THR A 22 -15.46 -4.92 -6.54
C THR A 22 -16.57 -3.92 -6.18
N TYR A 23 -16.87 -3.74 -4.88
CA TYR A 23 -17.91 -2.81 -4.39
C TYR A 23 -17.38 -1.70 -3.49
N SER A 24 -16.07 -1.43 -3.55
CA SER A 24 -15.49 -0.36 -2.75
C SER A 24 -15.86 1.00 -3.31
N LYS A 25 -16.21 1.93 -2.41
CA LYS A 25 -16.29 3.37 -2.73
C LYS A 25 -14.91 4.04 -2.76
N LEU A 26 -13.87 3.30 -2.40
CA LEU A 26 -12.48 3.76 -2.39
C LEU A 26 -11.77 3.27 -3.65
N SER A 27 -10.96 4.13 -4.26
CA SER A 27 -10.02 3.67 -5.28
C SER A 27 -8.95 2.76 -4.64
N GLN A 28 -8.18 2.01 -5.44
CA GLN A 28 -7.04 1.29 -4.88
C GLN A 28 -6.00 2.23 -4.29
N VAL A 29 -5.79 3.39 -4.90
CA VAL A 29 -4.85 4.39 -4.39
C VAL A 29 -5.25 4.83 -2.98
N ASP A 30 -6.55 5.02 -2.74
CA ASP A 30 -7.06 5.34 -1.40
C ASP A 30 -6.83 4.19 -0.42
N ARG A 31 -7.12 2.94 -0.84
CA ARG A 31 -6.90 1.75 -0.01
C ARG A 31 -5.42 1.59 0.35
N ASP A 32 -4.52 1.77 -0.62
CA ASP A 32 -3.08 1.65 -0.42
C ASP A 32 -2.55 2.78 0.46
N SER A 33 -3.04 4.02 0.26
CA SER A 33 -2.71 5.15 1.13
C SER A 33 -3.07 4.85 2.58
N ILE A 34 -4.28 4.34 2.83
CA ILE A 34 -4.74 3.95 4.16
C ILE A 34 -3.88 2.80 4.72
N THR A 35 -3.67 1.73 3.97
CA THR A 35 -2.85 0.58 4.40
C THR A 35 -1.42 1.00 4.71
N ASN A 36 -0.80 1.82 3.86
CA ASN A 36 0.56 2.32 4.03
C ASN A 36 0.68 3.19 5.27
N TYR A 37 -0.26 4.11 5.48
CA TYR A 37 -0.30 4.94 6.69
C TYR A 37 -0.33 4.06 7.95
N HIS A 38 -1.23 3.07 7.99
CA HIS A 38 -1.33 2.17 9.14
C HIS A 38 -0.07 1.34 9.33
N ASN A 39 0.50 0.78 8.27
CA ASN A 39 1.71 -0.04 8.37
C ASN A 39 2.92 0.78 8.83
N ASN A 40 3.06 2.03 8.38
CA ASN A 40 4.10 2.93 8.85
C ASN A 40 3.96 3.21 10.35
N TYR A 41 2.74 3.52 10.81
CA TYR A 41 2.50 3.74 12.24
C TYR A 41 2.71 2.47 13.07
N ARG A 42 2.26 1.31 12.59
CA ARG A 42 2.51 0.00 13.21
C ARG A 42 4.01 -0.30 13.31
N SER A 43 4.81 0.10 12.32
CA SER A 43 6.27 -0.02 12.35
C SER A 43 6.89 0.85 13.46
N MET A 44 6.41 2.09 13.63
CA MET A 44 6.85 2.97 14.72
C MET A 44 6.51 2.39 16.10
N LEU A 45 5.30 1.84 16.25
CA LEU A 45 4.88 1.14 17.47
C LEU A 45 5.74 -0.10 17.74
N ALA A 46 6.00 -0.92 16.72
CA ALA A 46 6.81 -2.13 16.86
C ALA A 46 8.24 -1.83 17.31
N LYS A 47 8.80 -0.70 16.87
CA LYS A 47 10.13 -0.22 17.28
C LYS A 47 10.13 0.49 18.63
N GLY A 48 8.98 0.71 19.24
CA GLY A 48 8.84 1.50 20.47
C GLY A 48 9.21 2.97 20.29
N GLN A 49 8.96 3.54 19.11
CA GLN A 49 9.30 4.92 18.75
C GLN A 49 8.10 5.86 18.86
N SER A 50 6.88 5.33 19.07
CA SER A 50 5.70 6.17 19.24
C SER A 50 5.63 6.72 20.66
N ALA A 51 5.60 8.04 20.77
CA ALA A 51 5.46 8.75 22.04
C ALA A 51 4.05 8.61 22.62
N THR A 52 3.98 8.69 23.93
CA THR A 52 2.78 8.71 24.77
C THR A 52 2.99 9.81 25.84
N PRO A 53 1.94 10.26 26.53
CA PRO A 53 2.10 11.23 27.62
C PRO A 53 3.09 10.77 28.72
N ASN A 54 3.33 9.46 28.85
CA ASN A 54 4.14 8.86 29.90
C ASN A 54 5.48 8.29 29.40
N GLY A 55 5.93 8.63 28.18
CA GLY A 55 7.16 8.10 27.57
C GLY A 55 6.89 7.48 26.21
N PHE A 56 7.53 6.35 25.88
CA PHE A 56 7.33 5.67 24.60
C PHE A 56 6.56 4.37 24.76
N THR A 57 5.81 4.01 23.71
CA THR A 57 5.23 2.67 23.59
C THR A 57 6.33 1.61 23.65
N PRO A 58 6.13 0.48 24.35
CA PRO A 58 7.10 -0.60 24.36
C PRO A 58 7.20 -1.26 22.97
N PRO A 59 8.38 -1.77 22.58
CA PRO A 59 8.53 -2.47 21.31
C PRO A 59 7.71 -3.76 21.26
N SER A 60 7.26 -4.14 20.07
CA SER A 60 6.45 -5.35 19.85
C SER A 60 7.20 -6.35 18.96
N LYS A 61 7.30 -7.60 19.42
CA LYS A 61 8.05 -8.66 18.73
C LYS A 61 7.35 -9.17 17.47
N ASN A 62 6.01 -9.16 17.44
CA ASN A 62 5.20 -9.83 16.41
C ASN A 62 4.11 -8.89 15.84
N MET A 63 4.47 -7.66 15.48
CA MET A 63 3.54 -6.71 14.87
C MET A 63 3.40 -6.98 13.37
N TYR A 64 2.31 -7.65 12.95
CA TYR A 64 2.07 -8.01 11.55
C TYR A 64 1.66 -6.83 10.66
N THR A 65 1.89 -6.94 9.35
CA THR A 65 1.46 -5.97 8.34
C THR A 65 0.00 -6.18 7.95
N ILE A 66 -0.66 -5.09 7.58
CA ILE A 66 -1.98 -5.10 6.95
C ILE A 66 -1.78 -5.13 5.43
N VAL A 67 -2.65 -5.84 4.71
CA VAL A 67 -2.65 -5.93 3.24
C VAL A 67 -3.99 -5.41 2.70
N SER A 68 -3.96 -4.62 1.62
CA SER A 68 -5.15 -4.08 0.90
C SER A 68 -5.56 -4.89 -0.32
#